data_AF-A0A6B2G6H4-F1
#
_entry.id   AF-A0A6B2G6H4-F1
#
_cell.length_a   1.000
_cell.length_b   1.000
_cell.length_c   1.000
_cell.angle_alpha   90.00
_cell.angle_beta   90.00
_cell.angle_gamma   90.00
#
_symmetry.space_group_name_H-M   'P 1'
#
loop_
_entity.id
_entity.type
_entity.pdbx_description
1 polymer ?
#
loop_
_entity_poly.entity_id
_entity_poly.type
_entity_poly.pdbx_seq_one_letter_code
_entity_poly.pdbx_strand_id
1 'polypeptide(L)'
;SFQKTLIEMSKNESSNNCLPHNNEMEESIVLHHRTKPHIYSGRRKSTHIPSLKDLCINTIISNIDRNYDFSKIEHDLMMKILKRCNPKQIKIIEIKNTNLKKETEEIWESHCKALTEISILPSNCSSWREAYDKINDRSTRDLSKIASKIVQKKKNAPKPRAMKCMPSCKITTRNRSISQGTIIHAPQKNTKTEMPIGLKKTLEMMHQEQRKRRR
;
A
#
# COMPACT_ATOMS: atom_id res chain seq x y z
N SER A 1 -11.85 -51.52 -5.39
CA SER A 1 -10.60 -50.78 -5.10
C SER A 1 -10.26 -49.69 -6.13
N PHE A 2 -11.27 -49.04 -6.72
CA PHE A 2 -11.11 -48.06 -7.81
C PHE A 2 -10.85 -46.61 -7.36
N GLN A 3 -10.54 -46.39 -6.08
CA GLN A 3 -10.23 -45.06 -5.54
C GLN A 3 -8.73 -44.80 -5.28
N LYS A 4 -7.83 -45.72 -5.66
CA LYS A 4 -6.38 -45.52 -5.47
C LYS A 4 -5.65 -44.93 -6.68
N THR A 5 -6.27 -44.82 -7.86
CA THR A 5 -5.60 -44.44 -9.11
C THR A 5 -5.68 -42.95 -9.47
N LEU A 6 -6.40 -42.12 -8.72
CA LEU A 6 -6.53 -40.67 -9.04
C LEU A 6 -5.61 -39.75 -8.25
N ILE A 7 -4.86 -40.26 -7.26
CA ILE A 7 -3.86 -39.48 -6.50
C ILE A 7 -2.46 -39.61 -7.13
N GLU A 8 -2.27 -40.51 -8.09
CA GLU A 8 -0.95 -40.87 -8.64
C GLU A 8 -0.59 -40.15 -9.96
N MET A 9 -1.43 -39.24 -10.46
CA MET A 9 -1.19 -38.53 -11.72
C MET A 9 -0.74 -37.06 -11.57
N SER A 10 -0.43 -36.58 -10.35
CA SER A 10 -0.05 -35.17 -10.11
C SER A 10 1.41 -34.95 -9.66
N LYS A 11 2.32 -35.92 -9.80
CA LYS A 11 3.70 -35.77 -9.30
C LYS A 11 4.84 -35.91 -10.32
N ASN A 12 4.56 -36.11 -11.60
CA ASN A 12 5.62 -36.30 -12.59
C ASN A 12 5.60 -35.24 -13.68
N GLU A 13 6.14 -34.06 -13.36
CA GLU A 13 6.71 -33.16 -14.38
C GLU A 13 7.75 -32.24 -13.70
N SER A 14 8.82 -32.85 -13.21
CA SER A 14 10.04 -32.17 -12.80
C SER A 14 11.22 -33.12 -12.92
N SER A 15 11.58 -33.44 -14.16
CA SER A 15 12.95 -33.87 -14.47
C SER A 15 13.21 -33.63 -15.96
N ASN A 16 13.51 -32.38 -16.31
CA ASN A 16 14.30 -32.11 -17.48
C ASN A 16 15.75 -32.01 -17.02
N ASN A 17 16.52 -32.98 -17.50
CA ASN A 17 17.94 -33.17 -17.29
C ASN A 17 18.75 -31.89 -17.53
N CYS A 18 19.66 -31.58 -16.61
CA CYS A 18 20.98 -31.04 -16.93
C CYS A 18 21.99 -31.62 -15.93
N LEU A 19 22.90 -32.43 -16.47
CA LEU A 19 24.01 -33.09 -15.79
C LEU A 19 24.92 -32.09 -15.05
N PRO A 20 25.58 -32.49 -13.95
CA PRO A 20 26.69 -31.72 -13.39
C PRO A 20 27.92 -31.93 -14.28
N HIS A 21 28.46 -30.85 -14.83
CA HIS A 21 29.76 -30.89 -15.47
C HIS A 21 30.82 -30.97 -14.36
N ASN A 22 31.45 -32.13 -14.25
CA ASN A 22 32.65 -32.35 -13.43
C ASN A 22 33.75 -31.38 -13.86
N ASN A 23 34.24 -30.58 -12.91
CA ASN A 23 35.59 -30.03 -12.93
C ASN A 23 36.18 -30.32 -11.54
N GLU A 24 36.76 -31.51 -11.39
CA GLU A 24 37.77 -31.75 -10.37
C GLU A 24 39.05 -31.05 -10.82
N MET A 25 39.44 -29.99 -10.12
CA MET A 25 40.81 -29.53 -10.12
C MET A 25 41.13 -28.97 -8.73
N GLU A 26 41.72 -29.86 -7.94
CA GLU A 26 42.81 -29.62 -6.98
C GLU A 26 42.56 -28.76 -5.73
N GLU A 27 43.10 -29.30 -4.65
CA GLU A 27 43.19 -28.77 -3.31
C GLU A 27 43.98 -27.46 -3.23
N SER A 28 43.72 -26.77 -2.11
CA SER A 28 44.65 -25.94 -1.34
C SER A 28 44.52 -24.40 -1.39
N ILE A 29 44.79 -23.88 -0.19
CA ILE A 29 45.11 -22.50 0.18
C ILE A 29 43.92 -21.64 0.62
N VAL A 30 43.71 -21.70 1.94
CA VAL A 30 43.09 -20.66 2.76
C VAL A 30 43.72 -19.30 2.45
N LEU A 31 43.03 -18.46 1.69
CA LEU A 31 43.24 -17.03 1.67
C LEU A 31 41.87 -16.34 1.77
N HIS A 32 41.65 -15.70 2.92
CA HIS A 32 40.51 -14.84 3.23
C HIS A 32 40.45 -13.62 2.30
N HIS A 33 40.17 -13.82 1.01
CA HIS A 33 39.74 -12.72 0.15
C HIS A 33 38.27 -12.42 0.47
N ARG A 34 38.03 -11.20 0.95
CA ARG A 34 36.71 -10.62 1.19
C ARG A 34 35.91 -10.57 -0.12
N THR A 35 35.31 -11.67 -0.52
CA THR A 35 34.30 -11.68 -1.58
C THR A 35 33.02 -11.15 -0.94
N LYS A 36 32.68 -9.89 -1.22
CA LYS A 36 31.32 -9.41 -0.95
C LYS A 36 30.38 -10.33 -1.74
N PRO A 37 29.43 -11.04 -1.10
CA PRO A 37 28.47 -11.82 -1.86
C PRO A 37 27.73 -10.86 -2.79
N HIS A 38 27.74 -11.15 -4.09
CA HIS A 38 26.88 -10.47 -5.05
C HIS A 38 25.45 -10.92 -4.77
N ILE A 39 24.82 -10.29 -3.78
CA ILE A 39 23.44 -10.54 -3.43
C ILE A 39 22.60 -9.94 -4.56
N TYR A 40 22.19 -10.80 -5.48
CA TYR A 40 21.24 -10.46 -6.52
C TYR A 40 19.90 -10.12 -5.84
N SER A 41 19.65 -8.82 -5.62
CA SER A 41 18.39 -8.30 -5.09
C SER A 41 17.30 -8.17 -6.17
N GLY A 42 17.44 -8.90 -7.29
CA GLY A 42 16.50 -8.88 -8.40
C GLY A 42 15.40 -9.91 -8.21
N ARG A 43 14.14 -9.49 -8.32
CA ARG A 43 13.04 -10.42 -8.57
C ARG A 43 13.29 -11.04 -9.95
N ARG A 44 13.41 -12.37 -10.04
CA ARG A 44 13.51 -13.08 -11.34
C ARG A 44 12.37 -12.60 -12.23
N LYS A 45 12.68 -12.04 -13.40
CA LYS A 45 11.66 -11.69 -14.39
C LYS A 45 11.01 -13.00 -14.83
N SER A 46 9.69 -13.12 -14.63
CA SER A 46 8.94 -14.26 -15.14
C SER A 46 9.19 -14.36 -16.64
N THR A 47 9.60 -15.53 -17.14
CA THR A 47 9.79 -15.80 -18.57
C THR A 47 8.46 -15.87 -19.33
N HIS A 48 7.34 -15.85 -18.61
CA HIS A 48 6.01 -15.88 -19.18
C HIS A 48 5.57 -14.48 -19.63
N ILE A 49 5.41 -14.29 -20.95
CA ILE A 49 4.83 -13.08 -21.54
C ILE A 49 3.31 -13.17 -21.41
N PRO A 50 2.63 -12.20 -20.77
CA PRO A 50 1.17 -12.21 -20.66
C PRO A 50 0.52 -12.08 -22.03
N SER A 51 -0.68 -12.65 -22.19
CA SER A 51 -1.47 -12.49 -23.41
C SER A 51 -1.83 -11.02 -23.62
N LEU A 52 -2.04 -10.62 -24.88
CA LEU A 52 -2.58 -9.30 -25.22
C LEU A 52 -3.88 -9.01 -24.44
N LYS A 53 -4.74 -10.03 -24.27
CA LYS A 53 -5.98 -9.91 -23.50
C LYS A 53 -5.72 -9.50 -22.05
N ASP A 54 -4.77 -10.15 -21.40
CA ASP A 54 -4.42 -9.86 -19.99
C ASP A 54 -3.79 -8.47 -19.84
N LEU A 55 -2.97 -8.07 -20.82
CA LEU A 55 -2.36 -6.75 -20.84
C LEU A 55 -3.44 -5.66 -20.96
N CYS A 56 -4.41 -5.84 -21.86
CA CYS A 56 -5.54 -4.93 -22.00
C CYS A 56 -6.41 -4.87 -20.74
N ILE A 57 -6.68 -6.01 -20.09
CA ILE A 57 -7.41 -6.03 -18.82
C ILE A 57 -6.65 -5.23 -17.76
N ASN A 58 -5.34 -5.41 -17.63
CA ASN A 58 -4.52 -4.69 -16.67
C ASN A 58 -4.46 -3.18 -16.95
N THR A 59 -4.37 -2.77 -18.21
CA THR A 59 -4.38 -1.35 -18.58
C THR A 59 -5.74 -0.72 -18.33
N ILE A 60 -6.84 -1.43 -18.59
CA ILE A 60 -8.19 -0.98 -18.25
C ILE A 60 -8.30 -0.81 -16.73
N ILE A 61 -7.92 -1.81 -15.93
CA ILE A 61 -7.99 -1.75 -14.47
C ILE A 61 -7.23 -0.54 -13.92
N SER A 62 -6.04 -0.30 -14.47
CA SER A 62 -5.20 0.83 -14.05
C SER A 62 -5.81 2.19 -14.36
N ASN A 63 -6.73 2.27 -15.33
CA ASN A 63 -7.35 3.50 -15.81
C ASN A 63 -8.86 3.57 -15.57
N ILE A 64 -9.44 2.70 -14.71
CA ILE A 64 -10.90 2.64 -14.47
C ILE A 64 -11.49 4.02 -14.13
N ASP A 65 -10.76 4.84 -13.40
CA ASP A 65 -11.22 6.16 -12.95
C ASP A 65 -11.43 7.15 -14.11
N ARG A 66 -10.89 6.90 -15.31
CA ARG A 66 -11.02 7.77 -16.49
C ARG A 66 -12.38 7.68 -17.20
N ASN A 67 -13.42 7.19 -16.51
CA ASN A 67 -14.79 7.04 -17.03
C ASN A 67 -14.87 6.19 -18.30
N TYR A 68 -14.64 4.89 -18.16
CA TYR A 68 -14.96 3.93 -19.23
C TYR A 68 -16.47 3.66 -19.28
N ASP A 69 -17.04 3.76 -20.48
CA ASP A 69 -18.38 3.25 -20.76
C ASP A 69 -18.31 1.74 -21.03
N PHE A 70 -18.79 1.01 -20.04
CA PHE A 70 -18.75 -0.44 -19.96
C PHE A 70 -19.84 -1.13 -20.80
N SER A 71 -20.76 -0.37 -21.39
CA SER A 71 -21.95 -0.88 -22.09
C SER A 71 -21.67 -1.72 -23.34
N LYS A 72 -20.46 -1.64 -23.91
CA LYS A 72 -20.06 -2.38 -25.12
C LYS A 72 -19.13 -3.57 -24.84
N ILE A 73 -18.86 -3.86 -23.57
CA ILE A 73 -17.96 -4.94 -23.17
C ILE A 73 -18.78 -6.19 -22.84
N GLU A 74 -18.31 -7.34 -23.30
CA GLU A 74 -18.92 -8.63 -23.00
C GLU A 74 -18.95 -8.90 -21.49
N HIS A 75 -20.03 -9.53 -21.02
CA HIS A 75 -20.30 -9.75 -19.60
C HIS A 75 -19.15 -10.46 -18.85
N ASP A 76 -18.56 -11.51 -19.45
CA ASP A 76 -17.46 -12.25 -18.82
C ASP A 76 -16.21 -11.37 -18.61
N LEU A 77 -15.87 -10.56 -19.62
CA LEU A 77 -14.73 -9.64 -19.52
C LEU A 77 -15.01 -8.55 -18.47
N MET A 78 -16.24 -8.05 -18.41
CA MET A 78 -16.69 -7.12 -17.36
C MET A 78 -16.45 -7.69 -15.98
N MET A 79 -16.86 -8.94 -15.76
CA MET A 79 -16.76 -9.58 -14.46
C MET A 79 -15.31 -9.80 -14.04
N LYS A 80 -14.41 -10.13 -14.98
CA LYS A 80 -12.97 -10.22 -14.72
C LYS A 80 -12.36 -8.89 -14.30
N ILE A 81 -12.82 -7.79 -14.90
CA ILE A 81 -12.39 -6.44 -14.51
C ILE A 81 -12.92 -6.12 -13.11
N LEU A 82 -14.22 -6.27 -12.88
CA LEU A 82 -14.89 -5.93 -11.61
C LEU A 82 -14.33 -6.69 -10.41
N LYS A 83 -13.97 -7.98 -10.56
CA LYS A 83 -13.33 -8.78 -9.50
C LYS A 83 -11.99 -8.22 -9.01
N ARG A 84 -11.31 -7.41 -9.83
CA ARG A 84 -10.00 -6.80 -9.52
C ARG A 84 -10.10 -5.31 -9.19
N CYS A 85 -11.29 -4.73 -9.30
CA CYS A 85 -11.55 -3.33 -9.01
C CYS A 85 -11.56 -3.04 -7.51
N ASN A 86 -11.33 -1.77 -7.15
CA ASN A 86 -11.59 -1.31 -5.80
C ASN A 86 -13.10 -1.21 -5.53
N PRO A 87 -13.56 -1.47 -4.30
CA PRO A 87 -14.96 -1.33 -3.93
C PRO A 87 -15.57 0.02 -4.30
N LYS A 88 -14.82 1.12 -4.09
CA LYS A 88 -15.26 2.48 -4.47
C LYS A 88 -15.54 2.62 -5.97
N GLN A 89 -14.71 2.00 -6.80
CA GLN A 89 -14.85 2.03 -8.26
C GLN A 89 -16.09 1.24 -8.69
N ILE A 90 -16.30 0.07 -8.10
CA ILE A 90 -17.49 -0.77 -8.36
C ILE A 90 -18.78 0.02 -8.09
N LYS A 91 -18.84 0.79 -6.98
CA LYS A 91 -20.00 1.64 -6.69
C LYS A 91 -20.30 2.65 -7.80
N ILE A 92 -19.26 3.30 -8.34
CA ILE A 92 -19.41 4.30 -9.40
C ILE A 92 -19.92 3.63 -10.69
N ILE A 93 -19.41 2.44 -11.01
CA ILE A 93 -19.82 1.68 -12.18
C ILE A 93 -21.27 1.21 -12.07
N GLU A 94 -21.69 0.73 -10.89
CA GLU A 94 -23.08 0.32 -10.65
C GLU A 94 -24.08 1.47 -10.77
N ILE A 95 -23.71 2.68 -10.35
CA ILE A 95 -24.59 3.86 -10.50
C ILE A 95 -24.88 4.12 -11.98
N LYS A 96 -23.91 3.85 -12.87
CA LYS A 96 -24.06 4.01 -14.32
C LYS A 96 -24.81 2.85 -14.98
N ASN A 97 -24.79 1.66 -14.38
CA ASN A 97 -25.33 0.43 -14.96
C ASN A 97 -26.20 -0.30 -13.95
N THR A 98 -27.51 -0.02 -13.97
CA THR A 98 -28.50 -0.62 -13.05
C THR A 98 -28.59 -2.14 -13.15
N ASN A 99 -28.30 -2.72 -14.32
CA ASN A 99 -28.38 -4.16 -14.56
C ASN A 99 -27.25 -4.98 -13.91
N LEU A 100 -26.13 -4.34 -13.53
CA LEU A 100 -24.98 -5.04 -12.93
C LEU A 100 -25.19 -5.42 -11.46
N LYS A 101 -26.25 -4.90 -10.81
CA LYS A 101 -26.45 -5.04 -9.37
C LYS A 101 -26.52 -6.49 -8.88
N LYS A 102 -27.08 -7.41 -9.67
CA LYS A 102 -27.18 -8.83 -9.30
C LYS A 102 -25.82 -9.52 -9.37
N GLU A 103 -25.09 -9.28 -10.44
CA GLU A 103 -23.79 -9.90 -10.73
C GLU A 103 -22.69 -9.39 -9.78
N THR A 104 -22.83 -8.16 -9.27
CA THR A 104 -21.91 -7.61 -8.29
C THR A 104 -22.10 -8.14 -6.88
N GLU A 105 -23.24 -8.79 -6.55
CA GLU A 105 -23.49 -9.31 -5.20
C GLU A 105 -22.41 -10.31 -4.75
N GLU A 106 -21.99 -11.22 -5.63
CA GLU A 106 -20.91 -12.17 -5.36
C GLU A 106 -19.55 -11.47 -5.11
N ILE A 107 -19.30 -10.36 -5.82
CA ILE A 107 -18.07 -9.58 -5.64
C ILE A 107 -18.11 -8.88 -4.27
N TRP A 108 -19.25 -8.33 -3.89
CA TRP A 108 -19.44 -7.69 -2.59
C TRP A 108 -19.31 -8.69 -1.44
N GLU A 109 -19.80 -9.92 -1.61
CA GLU A 109 -19.58 -11.01 -0.66
C GLU A 109 -18.09 -11.28 -0.44
N SER A 110 -17.33 -11.42 -1.53
CA SER A 110 -15.88 -11.63 -1.47
C SER A 110 -15.17 -10.48 -0.74
N HIS A 111 -15.54 -9.23 -1.02
CA HIS A 111 -14.99 -8.07 -0.32
C HIS A 111 -15.33 -8.05 1.17
N CYS A 112 -16.55 -8.44 1.56
CA CYS A 112 -16.95 -8.51 2.95
C CYS A 112 -16.16 -9.57 3.72
N LYS A 113 -16.03 -10.77 3.14
CA LYS A 113 -15.23 -11.87 3.72
C LYS A 113 -13.75 -11.51 3.85
N ALA A 114 -13.21 -10.73 2.91
CA ALA A 114 -11.82 -10.27 2.98
C ALA A 114 -11.59 -9.19 4.05
N LEU A 115 -12.59 -8.33 4.32
CA LEU A 115 -12.48 -7.24 5.28
C LEU A 115 -12.77 -7.64 6.72
N THR A 116 -13.62 -8.63 6.92
CA THR A 116 -14.12 -9.02 8.24
C THR A 116 -14.24 -10.52 8.38
N GLU A 117 -14.00 -11.00 9.60
CA GLU A 117 -14.38 -12.36 9.96
C GLU A 117 -15.89 -12.54 9.78
N ILE A 118 -16.28 -13.71 9.26
CA ILE A 118 -17.68 -14.06 8.95
C ILE A 118 -18.58 -13.91 10.19
N SER A 119 -18.04 -14.10 11.39
CA SER A 119 -18.73 -13.98 12.68
C SER A 119 -19.18 -12.55 13.03
N ILE A 120 -18.54 -11.53 12.46
CA ILE A 120 -18.80 -10.10 12.77
C ILE A 120 -19.70 -9.49 11.69
N LEU A 121 -20.05 -10.26 10.67
CA LEU A 121 -20.84 -9.83 9.55
C LEU A 121 -22.26 -9.44 10.01
N PRO A 122 -22.84 -8.31 9.57
CA PRO A 122 -24.14 -7.91 10.06
C PRO A 122 -25.24 -8.83 9.48
N SER A 123 -25.89 -9.62 10.35
CA SER A 123 -26.92 -10.61 9.97
C SER A 123 -28.19 -10.00 9.36
N ASN A 124 -28.42 -8.70 9.54
CA ASN A 124 -29.65 -8.01 9.14
C ASN A 124 -29.46 -7.16 7.87
N CYS A 125 -28.76 -7.67 6.86
CA CYS A 125 -28.58 -6.96 5.60
C CYS A 125 -29.39 -7.64 4.50
N SER A 126 -30.10 -6.84 3.71
CA SER A 126 -30.87 -7.36 2.58
C SER A 126 -29.98 -7.72 1.38
N SER A 127 -28.75 -7.21 1.33
CA SER A 127 -27.77 -7.48 0.27
C SER A 127 -26.34 -7.40 0.81
N TRP A 128 -25.40 -8.08 0.16
CA TRP A 128 -23.97 -7.99 0.46
C TRP A 128 -23.41 -6.57 0.31
N ARG A 129 -23.98 -5.80 -0.61
CA ARG A 129 -23.66 -4.37 -0.77
C ARG A 129 -23.99 -3.57 0.48
N GLU A 130 -25.16 -3.78 1.07
CA GLU A 130 -25.55 -3.11 2.31
C GLU A 130 -24.67 -3.54 3.50
N ALA A 131 -24.31 -4.82 3.55
CA ALA A 131 -23.38 -5.34 4.57
C ALA A 131 -22.01 -4.65 4.48
N TYR A 132 -21.46 -4.51 3.27
CA TYR A 132 -20.21 -3.78 3.04
C TYR A 132 -20.28 -2.34 3.55
N ASP A 133 -21.39 -1.64 3.26
CA ASP A 133 -21.56 -0.24 3.66
C ASP A 133 -21.54 -0.10 5.19
N LYS A 134 -22.23 -0.99 5.92
CA LYS A 134 -22.20 -1.03 7.39
C LYS A 134 -20.80 -1.31 7.95
N ILE A 135 -20.07 -2.26 7.36
CA ILE A 135 -18.69 -2.60 7.76
C ILE A 135 -17.77 -1.40 7.56
N ASN A 136 -17.84 -0.77 6.39
CA ASN A 136 -17.04 0.39 6.05
C ASN A 136 -17.38 1.58 6.97
N ASP A 137 -18.65 1.83 7.26
CA ASP A 137 -19.08 2.87 8.20
C ASP A 137 -18.57 2.62 9.61
N ARG A 138 -18.61 1.38 10.10
CA ARG A 138 -18.03 1.02 11.39
C ARG A 138 -16.52 1.31 11.42
N SER A 139 -15.80 0.86 10.40
CA SER A 139 -14.35 1.08 10.28
C SER A 139 -14.00 2.58 10.23
N THR A 140 -14.71 3.38 9.43
CA THR A 140 -14.47 4.83 9.35
C THR A 140 -14.78 5.54 10.67
N ARG A 141 -15.84 5.15 11.38
CA ARG A 141 -16.15 5.68 12.73
C ARG A 141 -15.05 5.36 13.72
N ASP A 142 -14.53 4.13 13.71
CA ASP A 142 -13.48 3.72 14.64
C ASP A 142 -12.15 4.40 14.33
N LEU A 143 -11.77 4.53 13.05
CA LEU A 143 -10.63 5.34 12.62
C LEU A 143 -10.78 6.80 13.04
N SER A 144 -11.98 7.38 12.90
CA SER A 144 -12.27 8.76 13.32
C SER A 144 -12.11 8.95 14.83
N LYS A 145 -12.58 7.99 15.65
CA LYS A 145 -12.37 8.01 17.11
C LYS A 145 -10.88 7.96 17.45
N ILE A 146 -10.10 7.09 16.80
CA ILE A 146 -8.66 6.97 17.02
C ILE A 146 -7.95 8.27 16.62
N ALA A 147 -8.27 8.81 15.43
CA ALA A 147 -7.72 10.07 14.95
C ALA A 147 -8.01 11.23 15.93
N SER A 148 -9.24 11.31 16.43
CA SER A 148 -9.65 12.30 17.44
C SER A 148 -8.85 12.17 18.73
N LYS A 149 -8.64 10.95 19.24
CA LYS A 149 -7.79 10.68 20.41
C LYS A 149 -6.34 11.09 20.16
N ILE A 150 -5.79 10.85 18.98
CA ILE A 150 -4.43 11.27 18.61
C ILE A 150 -4.31 12.80 18.60
N VAL A 151 -5.28 13.50 18.00
CA VAL A 151 -5.30 14.97 17.95
C VAL A 151 -5.40 15.55 19.36
N GLN A 152 -6.28 15.01 20.22
CA GLN A 152 -6.40 15.42 21.61
C GLN A 152 -5.10 15.19 22.39
N LYS A 153 -4.47 14.03 22.27
CA LYS A 153 -3.18 13.74 22.90
C LYS A 153 -2.08 14.68 22.44
N LYS A 154 -2.02 14.99 21.13
CA LYS A 154 -1.06 15.97 20.59
C LYS A 154 -1.31 17.38 21.10
N LYS A 155 -2.57 17.80 21.22
CA LYS A 155 -2.94 19.12 21.77
C LYS A 155 -2.58 19.24 23.26
N ASN A 156 -2.75 18.16 24.01
CA ASN A 156 -2.46 18.11 25.44
C ASN A 156 -1.00 17.72 25.75
N ALA A 157 -0.17 17.52 24.72
CA ALA A 157 1.23 17.18 24.91
C ALA A 157 1.95 18.35 25.61
N PRO A 158 2.69 18.10 26.70
CA PRO A 158 3.47 19.15 27.34
C PRO A 158 4.47 19.73 26.34
N LYS A 159 4.67 21.06 26.38
CA LYS A 159 5.72 21.72 25.60
C LYS A 159 7.04 20.98 25.84
N PRO A 160 7.84 20.67 24.80
CA PRO A 160 9.11 19.99 25.00
C PRO A 160 9.93 20.80 26.00
N ARG A 161 10.18 20.21 27.17
CA ARG A 161 11.14 20.77 28.10
C ARG A 161 12.46 20.79 27.36
N ALA A 162 13.08 21.96 27.22
CA ALA A 162 14.43 22.05 26.69
C ALA A 162 15.30 21.12 27.54
N MET A 163 15.66 19.96 26.99
CA MET A 163 16.65 19.11 27.62
C MET A 163 17.91 19.94 27.68
N LYS A 164 18.27 20.36 28.88
CA LYS A 164 19.59 20.94 29.14
C LYS A 164 20.55 19.81 28.84
N CYS A 165 21.21 19.86 27.69
CA CYS A 165 22.23 18.90 27.33
C CYS A 165 23.22 18.86 28.50
N MET A 166 23.33 17.70 29.17
CA MET A 166 24.49 17.47 30.02
C MET A 166 25.72 17.69 29.13
N PRO A 167 26.74 18.44 29.58
CA PRO A 167 27.99 18.53 28.84
C PRO A 167 28.44 17.09 28.59
N SER A 168 28.65 16.76 27.32
CA SER A 168 29.11 15.44 26.90
C SER A 168 30.30 15.06 27.77
N CYS A 169 30.24 13.89 28.41
CA CYS A 169 31.44 13.28 28.96
C CYS A 169 32.47 13.28 27.83
N LYS A 170 33.65 13.84 28.12
CA LYS A 170 34.80 13.79 27.21
C LYS A 170 35.17 12.32 27.03
N ILE A 171 34.54 11.66 26.08
CA ILE A 171 35.06 10.43 25.53
C ILE A 171 36.33 10.89 24.84
N THR A 172 37.48 10.62 25.46
CA THR A 172 38.78 10.70 24.78
C THR A 172 38.76 9.62 23.71
N THR A 173 38.11 9.91 22.58
CA THR A 173 38.28 9.15 21.36
C THR A 173 39.72 9.34 20.93
N ARG A 174 40.55 8.31 21.11
CA ARG A 174 41.87 8.24 20.52
C ARG A 174 41.70 8.42 19.01
N ASN A 175 42.19 9.54 18.49
CA ASN A 175 42.07 9.91 17.08
C ASN A 175 42.62 8.79 16.19
N ARG A 176 41.74 8.05 15.53
CA ARG A 176 42.09 7.32 14.31
C ARG A 176 41.90 8.30 13.16
N SER A 177 43.01 8.73 12.59
CA SER A 177 43.05 9.48 11.35
C SER A 177 42.29 8.71 10.27
N ILE A 178 41.17 9.25 9.82
CA ILE A 178 40.61 8.92 8.51
C ILE A 178 40.88 10.13 7.65
N SER A 179 41.81 9.93 6.72
CA SER A 179 42.10 10.84 5.64
C SER A 179 40.93 10.89 4.68
N GLN A 180 40.63 12.12 4.25
CA GLN A 180 39.99 12.51 3.00
C GLN A 180 38.48 12.30 2.83
N GLY A 181 37.84 13.39 2.38
CA GLY A 181 36.81 13.33 1.36
C GLY A 181 35.38 13.55 1.85
N THR A 182 34.92 14.80 1.73
CA THR A 182 33.62 15.25 1.18
C THR A 182 33.15 16.49 1.97
N ILE A 183 33.24 17.67 1.35
CA ILE A 183 32.59 18.88 1.86
C ILE A 183 31.10 18.72 1.56
N ILE A 184 30.31 18.31 2.55
CA ILE A 184 28.86 18.48 2.51
C ILE A 184 28.59 19.85 3.12
N HIS A 185 28.22 20.82 2.29
CA HIS A 185 27.71 22.11 2.76
C HIS A 185 26.49 21.85 3.65
N ALA A 186 26.56 22.30 4.91
CA ALA A 186 25.44 22.27 5.83
C ALA A 186 24.31 23.19 5.33
N PRO A 187 23.02 22.79 5.43
CA PRO A 187 21.94 23.68 5.05
C PRO A 187 21.84 24.83 6.06
N GLN A 188 22.02 26.05 5.57
CA GLN A 188 21.81 27.28 6.33
C GLN A 188 20.34 27.37 6.76
N LYS A 189 20.12 27.53 8.06
CA LYS A 189 18.79 27.75 8.65
C LYS A 189 18.34 29.18 8.34
N ASN A 190 17.56 29.37 7.29
CA ASN A 190 16.84 30.63 7.06
C ASN A 190 15.53 30.64 7.87
N THR A 191 15.55 31.30 9.02
CA THR A 191 14.36 31.61 9.82
C THR A 191 13.65 32.84 9.25
N LYS A 192 12.84 32.66 8.20
CA LYS A 192 11.69 33.53 7.90
C LYS A 192 10.59 32.69 7.26
N THR A 193 9.81 32.00 8.09
CA THR A 193 8.52 31.45 7.68
C THR A 193 7.55 32.62 7.47
N GLU A 194 7.52 33.16 6.26
CA GLU A 194 6.41 33.99 5.83
C GLU A 194 5.18 33.12 5.61
N MET A 195 4.09 33.46 6.31
CA MET A 195 2.78 32.83 6.10
C MET A 195 2.33 33.02 4.64
N PRO A 196 1.86 31.96 3.95
CA PRO A 196 1.42 32.05 2.56
C PRO A 196 0.27 33.07 2.44
N ILE A 197 0.34 33.90 1.40
CA ILE A 197 -0.45 35.13 1.22
C ILE A 197 -1.97 34.88 1.34
N GLY A 198 -2.46 33.71 0.92
CA GLY A 198 -3.88 33.33 1.03
C GLY A 198 -4.38 33.12 2.47
N LEU A 199 -3.51 32.69 3.39
CA LEU A 199 -3.88 32.49 4.80
C LEU A 199 -3.87 33.81 5.59
N LYS A 200 -3.07 34.80 5.17
CA LYS A 200 -3.09 36.13 5.79
C LYS A 200 -4.44 36.83 5.55
N LYS A 201 -4.95 36.76 4.32
CA LYS A 201 -6.22 37.39 3.91
C LYS A 201 -7.44 36.83 4.65
N THR A 202 -7.46 35.51 4.87
CA THR A 202 -8.57 34.83 5.58
C THR A 202 -8.57 35.14 7.06
N LEU A 203 -7.39 35.19 7.69
CA LEU A 203 -7.26 35.56 9.11
C LEU A 203 -7.67 37.03 9.35
N GLU A 204 -7.33 37.91 8.42
CA GLU A 204 -7.67 39.33 8.48
C GLU A 204 -9.17 39.57 8.31
N MET A 205 -9.81 38.86 7.37
CA MET A 205 -11.27 38.84 7.23
C MET A 205 -11.97 38.36 8.51
N MET A 206 -11.44 37.31 9.14
CA MET A 206 -11.99 36.76 10.38
C MET A 206 -11.90 37.77 11.53
N HIS A 207 -10.79 38.50 11.64
CA HIS A 207 -10.62 39.55 12.66
C HIS A 207 -11.50 40.78 12.39
N GLN A 208 -11.73 41.17 11.14
CA GLN A 208 -12.68 42.22 10.79
C GLN A 208 -14.11 41.84 11.15
N GLU A 209 -14.51 40.60 10.88
CA GLU A 209 -15.83 40.07 11.23
C GLU A 209 -16.07 40.07 12.74
N GLN A 210 -15.05 39.70 13.53
CA GLN A 210 -15.11 39.76 15.00
C GLN A 210 -15.17 41.20 15.54
N ARG A 211 -14.58 42.18 14.82
CA ARG A 211 -14.68 43.61 15.17
C ARG A 211 -16.05 44.21 14.84
N LYS A 212 -16.69 43.76 13.76
CA LYS A 212 -18.06 44.16 13.41
C LYS A 212 -19.09 43.64 14.40
N ARG A 213 -18.89 42.44 14.95
CA ARG A 213 -19.79 41.85 15.97
C ARG A 213 -19.70 42.48 17.36
N ARG A 214 -18.68 43.31 17.60
CA ARG A 214 -18.43 44.00 18.88
C ARG A 214 -18.87 45.47 18.88
N ARG A 215 -19.38 45.96 17.73
CA ARG A 215 -20.02 47.27 17.59
C ARG A 215 -21.51 47.03 17.37
#